data_AF-A0A957MAE4-F1
#
_entry.id   AF-A0A957MAE4-F1
#
_cell.length_a   1.000
_cell.length_b   1.000
_cell.length_c   1.000
_cell.angle_alpha   90.00
_cell.angle_beta   90.00
_cell.angle_gamma   90.00
#
_symmetry.space_group_name_H-M   'P 1'
#
loop_
_entity.id
_entity.type
_entity.pdbx_description
1 polymer ?
#
loop_
_entity_poly.entity_id
_entity_poly.type
_entity_poly.pdbx_seq_one_letter_code
_entity_poly.pdbx_strand_id
1 'polypeptide(L)'
;MATYQAAYEILAEQLAENGVDVEAVKAALKRQHIETPSWGYANSGTRFKAFAWPGAATTTQQKLDDAAMVHKMTGIAPTVAVHIPWDKPADDDYDAMGQYAEAQGIRIGAVNPNVFQDDEYKLGSLGNPDSGVQERALDHILECCEIMRKVDSDILSLWFADGTNYAGQDSLRARKLRFER
;
A
#
# COMPACT_ATOMS: atom_id res chain seq x y z
N MET A 1 11.28 36.77 -13.20
CA MET A 1 10.58 35.48 -13.11
C MET A 1 11.61 34.39 -12.90
N ALA A 2 11.34 33.41 -12.05
CA ALA A 2 12.14 32.19 -12.01
C ALA A 2 12.04 31.47 -13.36
N THR A 3 13.10 30.76 -13.74
CA THR A 3 13.27 30.15 -15.07
C THR A 3 12.10 29.23 -15.46
N TYR A 4 11.44 28.61 -14.49
CA TYR A 4 10.32 27.70 -14.74
C TYR A 4 9.04 28.41 -15.18
N GLN A 5 8.79 29.67 -14.79
CA GLN A 5 7.57 30.38 -15.22
C GLN A 5 7.64 30.72 -16.70
N ALA A 6 8.78 31.26 -17.16
CA ALA A 6 8.98 31.56 -18.58
C ALA A 6 8.94 30.28 -19.44
N ALA A 7 9.53 29.17 -18.97
CA ALA A 7 9.44 27.89 -19.67
C ALA A 7 8.00 27.34 -19.72
N TYR A 8 7.22 27.53 -18.65
CA TYR A 8 5.83 27.12 -18.59
C TYR A 8 4.95 27.94 -19.56
N GLU A 9 5.17 29.26 -19.65
CA GLU A 9 4.45 30.13 -20.61
C GLU A 9 4.67 29.65 -22.04
N ILE A 10 5.93 29.39 -22.42
CA ILE A 10 6.28 28.86 -23.75
C ILE A 10 5.60 27.50 -24.01
N LEU A 11 5.62 26.60 -23.03
CA LEU A 11 4.96 25.29 -23.16
C LEU A 11 3.44 25.44 -23.32
N ALA A 12 2.82 26.32 -22.53
CA ALA A 12 1.38 26.54 -22.58
C ALA A 12 0.94 27.11 -23.93
N GLU A 13 1.72 28.05 -24.50
CA GLU A 13 1.50 28.57 -25.85
C GLU A 13 1.60 27.46 -26.90
N GLN A 14 2.68 26.66 -26.88
CA GLN A 14 2.88 25.55 -27.81
C GLN A 14 1.77 24.50 -27.73
N LEU A 15 1.30 24.18 -26.52
CA LEU A 15 0.20 23.24 -26.32
C LEU A 15 -1.12 23.80 -26.87
N ALA A 16 -1.41 25.08 -26.61
CA ALA A 16 -2.60 25.74 -27.13
C ALA A 16 -2.62 25.81 -28.66
N GLU A 17 -1.47 26.11 -29.29
CA GLU A 17 -1.32 26.07 -30.76
C GLU A 17 -1.59 24.68 -31.35
N ASN A 18 -1.27 23.63 -30.60
CA ASN A 18 -1.56 22.23 -30.95
C ASN A 18 -2.98 21.78 -30.57
N GLY A 19 -3.86 22.69 -30.14
CA GLY A 19 -5.25 22.41 -29.80
C GLY A 19 -5.48 21.77 -28.42
N VAL A 20 -4.49 21.83 -27.52
CA VAL A 20 -4.61 21.32 -26.15
C VAL A 20 -5.12 22.42 -25.22
N ASP A 21 -6.21 22.13 -24.50
CA ASP A 21 -6.69 22.99 -23.41
C ASP A 21 -5.84 22.80 -22.16
N VAL A 22 -4.89 23.72 -21.95
CA VAL A 22 -3.95 23.69 -20.82
C VAL A 22 -4.67 23.79 -19.46
N GLU A 23 -5.76 24.54 -19.36
CA GLU A 23 -6.50 24.66 -18.09
C GLU A 23 -7.28 23.37 -17.79
N ALA A 24 -7.83 22.71 -18.81
CA ALA A 24 -8.42 21.38 -18.63
C ALA A 24 -7.39 20.33 -18.18
N VAL A 25 -6.17 20.35 -18.76
CA VAL A 25 -5.08 19.46 -18.33
C VAL A 25 -4.69 19.73 -16.88
N LYS A 26 -4.50 21.00 -16.49
CA LYS A 26 -4.21 21.37 -15.10
C LYS A 26 -5.30 20.91 -14.14
N ALA A 27 -6.56 21.09 -14.52
CA ALA A 27 -7.68 20.64 -13.71
C ALA A 27 -7.69 19.12 -13.55
N ALA A 28 -7.34 18.37 -14.61
CA ALA A 28 -7.19 16.91 -14.53
C ALA A 28 -6.04 16.49 -13.61
N LEU A 29 -4.86 17.10 -13.75
CA LEU A 29 -3.70 16.81 -12.90
C LEU A 29 -3.96 17.11 -11.43
N LYS A 30 -4.66 18.20 -11.11
CA LYS A 30 -5.05 18.55 -9.73
C LYS A 30 -6.05 17.58 -9.09
N ARG A 31 -6.76 16.78 -9.90
CA ARG A 31 -7.67 15.74 -9.42
C ARG A 31 -7.01 14.36 -9.35
N GLN A 32 -5.76 14.23 -9.80
CA GLN A 32 -5.06 12.97 -9.75
C GLN A 32 -4.81 12.57 -8.30
N HIS A 33 -5.06 11.30 -8.00
CA HIS A 33 -4.79 10.69 -6.71
C HIS A 33 -3.89 9.48 -6.95
N ILE A 34 -2.74 9.46 -6.29
CA ILE A 34 -1.82 8.32 -6.22
C ILE A 34 -1.63 7.94 -4.75
N GLU A 35 -2.11 6.77 -4.37
CA GLU A 35 -1.85 6.20 -3.04
C GLU A 35 -0.38 5.81 -2.87
N THR A 36 0.19 6.09 -1.70
CA THR A 36 1.55 5.67 -1.37
C THR A 36 1.58 4.43 -0.46
N PRO A 37 2.58 3.54 -0.58
CA PRO A 37 2.71 2.38 0.29
C PRO A 37 3.48 2.71 1.58
N SER A 38 2.92 2.40 2.76
CA SER A 38 3.59 2.56 4.06
C SER A 38 4.97 1.88 4.13
N TRP A 39 5.10 0.69 3.52
CA TRP A 39 6.32 -0.11 3.48
C TRP A 39 7.42 0.52 2.60
N GLY A 40 7.10 1.55 1.82
CA GLY A 40 8.07 2.33 1.06
C GLY A 40 8.88 3.32 1.92
N TYR A 41 8.42 3.64 3.13
CA TYR A 41 9.07 4.60 4.03
C TYR A 41 10.05 3.94 5.01
N ALA A 42 9.93 2.63 5.20
CA ALA A 42 10.88 1.86 6.00
C ALA A 42 12.15 1.51 5.21
N ASN A 43 13.15 0.94 5.89
CA ASN A 43 14.34 0.42 5.22
C ASN A 43 13.94 -0.66 4.19
N SER A 44 14.26 -0.41 2.92
CA SER A 44 14.06 -1.38 1.84
C SER A 44 15.33 -2.16 1.56
N GLY A 45 15.18 -3.33 0.92
CA GLY A 45 16.30 -4.20 0.62
C GLY A 45 15.98 -5.20 -0.48
N THR A 46 16.99 -6.00 -0.79
CA THR A 46 16.84 -7.16 -1.67
C THR A 46 17.03 -8.43 -0.85
N ARG A 47 16.84 -9.60 -1.48
CA ARG A 47 17.22 -10.89 -0.89
C ARG A 47 18.69 -11.00 -0.46
N PHE A 48 19.55 -10.08 -0.89
CA PHE A 48 20.98 -10.09 -0.54
C PHE A 48 21.31 -9.21 0.67
N LYS A 49 20.73 -8.01 0.75
CA LYS A 49 21.02 -7.05 1.82
C LYS A 49 19.99 -5.91 1.86
N ALA A 50 19.74 -5.41 3.07
CA ALA A 50 19.19 -4.09 3.34
C ALA A 50 20.28 -3.22 4.00
N PHE A 51 20.38 -1.96 3.59
CA PHE A 51 21.30 -0.99 4.21
C PHE A 51 20.46 0.00 5.01
N ALA A 52 20.66 0.03 6.32
CA ALA A 52 19.89 0.90 7.20
C ALA A 52 20.19 2.39 6.90
N TRP A 53 19.14 3.19 6.79
CA TRP A 53 19.23 4.64 6.69
C TRP A 53 18.73 5.28 8.00
N PRO A 54 19.45 6.26 8.59
CA PRO A 54 19.04 6.87 9.86
C PRO A 54 17.67 7.56 9.82
N GLY A 55 17.24 8.04 8.66
CA GLY A 55 15.95 8.70 8.47
C GLY A 55 14.82 7.78 8.00
N ALA A 56 15.04 6.47 7.88
CA ALA A 56 13.97 5.55 7.51
C ALA A 56 13.01 5.34 8.68
N ALA A 57 11.71 5.34 8.39
CA ALA A 57 10.68 5.12 9.38
C ALA A 57 10.81 3.73 10.03
N THR A 58 10.70 3.70 11.35
CA THR A 58 10.77 2.49 12.19
C THR A 58 9.47 2.19 12.94
N THR A 59 8.52 3.14 12.94
CA THR A 59 7.19 2.98 13.53
C THR A 59 6.11 3.29 12.51
N THR A 60 4.89 2.78 12.71
CA THR A 60 3.72 3.14 11.88
C THR A 60 3.51 4.65 11.86
N GLN A 61 3.61 5.31 13.01
CA GLN A 61 3.45 6.77 13.11
C GLN A 61 4.45 7.52 12.23
N GLN A 62 5.73 7.13 12.24
CA GLN A 62 6.76 7.72 11.37
C GLN A 62 6.46 7.49 9.89
N LYS A 63 5.94 6.32 9.50
CA LYS A 63 5.52 6.05 8.12
C LYS A 63 4.37 6.97 7.70
N LEU A 64 3.42 7.25 8.60
CA LEU A 64 2.32 8.19 8.36
C LEU A 64 2.83 9.64 8.21
N ASP A 65 3.80 10.05 9.03
CA ASP A 65 4.43 11.37 8.93
C ASP A 65 5.14 11.56 7.58
N ASP A 66 5.89 10.54 7.14
CA ASP A 66 6.58 10.56 5.86
C ASP A 66 5.58 10.57 4.68
N ALA A 67 4.49 9.81 4.77
CA ALA A 67 3.40 9.84 3.79
C ALA A 67 2.74 11.22 3.71
N ALA A 68 2.48 11.84 4.85
CA ALA A 68 1.92 13.18 4.91
C ALA A 68 2.86 14.22 4.32
N MET A 69 4.17 14.07 4.51
CA MET A 69 5.16 14.92 3.85
C MET A 69 5.11 14.78 2.33
N VAL A 70 4.98 13.56 1.80
CA VAL A 70 4.80 13.34 0.35
C VAL A 70 3.53 14.01 -0.14
N HIS A 71 2.41 13.89 0.58
CA HIS A 71 1.18 14.57 0.20
C HIS A 71 1.33 16.09 0.20
N LYS A 72 1.92 16.66 1.26
CA LYS A 72 2.17 18.09 1.39
C LYS A 72 3.01 18.65 0.23
N MET A 73 3.99 17.89 -0.25
CA MET A 73 4.88 18.33 -1.32
C MET A 73 4.27 18.15 -2.72
N THR A 74 3.42 17.14 -2.90
CA THR A 74 2.93 16.74 -4.24
C THR A 74 1.48 17.14 -4.51
N GLY A 75 0.66 17.28 -3.47
CA GLY A 75 -0.78 17.54 -3.55
C GLY A 75 -1.64 16.38 -4.06
N ILE A 76 -1.04 15.28 -4.52
CA ILE A 76 -1.74 14.17 -5.20
C ILE A 76 -1.74 12.85 -4.44
N ALA A 77 -1.08 12.78 -3.27
CA ALA A 77 -0.99 11.56 -2.46
C ALA A 77 -1.79 11.58 -1.14
N PRO A 78 -3.12 11.83 -1.15
CA PRO A 78 -3.90 12.01 0.07
C PRO A 78 -4.17 10.71 0.86
N THR A 79 -3.73 9.54 0.37
CA THR A 79 -3.91 8.27 1.09
C THR A 79 -2.62 7.46 1.14
N VAL A 80 -2.51 6.65 2.19
CA VAL A 80 -1.43 5.69 2.41
C VAL A 80 -1.99 4.29 2.62
N ALA A 81 -1.51 3.33 1.83
CA ALA A 81 -1.81 1.92 1.99
C ALA A 81 -1.06 1.36 3.20
N VAL A 82 -1.72 0.55 4.02
CA VAL A 82 -1.12 -0.15 5.17
C VAL A 82 -1.04 -1.65 4.92
N HIS A 83 -0.05 -2.28 5.55
CA HIS A 83 0.21 -3.70 5.49
C HIS A 83 0.21 -4.27 6.90
N ILE A 84 -0.74 -5.15 7.19
CA ILE A 84 -0.87 -5.77 8.52
C ILE A 84 -0.11 -7.11 8.50
N PRO A 85 0.71 -7.44 9.52
CA PRO A 85 0.91 -6.71 10.78
C PRO A 85 2.06 -5.68 10.79
N TRP A 86 2.73 -5.40 9.66
CA TRP A 86 3.88 -4.48 9.63
C TRP A 86 3.57 -3.04 10.10
N ASP A 87 2.32 -2.63 9.93
CA ASP A 87 1.82 -1.30 10.31
C ASP A 87 0.86 -1.34 11.49
N LYS A 88 0.81 -2.46 12.22
CA LYS A 88 0.04 -2.53 13.47
C LYS A 88 0.51 -1.43 14.44
N PRO A 89 -0.39 -0.56 14.95
CA PRO A 89 -0.02 0.48 15.89
C PRO A 89 0.43 -0.15 17.21
N ALA A 90 1.37 0.49 17.91
CA ALA A 90 2.03 -0.09 19.09
C ALA A 90 1.09 -0.32 20.28
N ASP A 91 -0.04 0.36 20.30
CA ASP A 91 -1.11 0.30 21.31
C ASP A 91 -2.35 -0.48 20.82
N ASP A 92 -2.28 -1.08 19.63
CA ASP A 92 -3.39 -1.77 18.96
C ASP A 92 -4.63 -0.88 18.67
N ASP A 93 -4.48 0.44 18.77
CA ASP A 93 -5.56 1.42 18.55
C ASP A 93 -5.58 1.91 17.10
N TYR A 94 -6.29 1.15 16.26
CA TYR A 94 -6.48 1.48 14.85
C TYR A 94 -7.37 2.72 14.64
N ASP A 95 -8.31 3.00 15.56
CA ASP A 95 -9.15 4.20 15.49
C ASP A 95 -8.28 5.45 15.69
N ALA A 96 -7.40 5.44 16.69
CA ALA A 96 -6.43 6.51 16.92
C ALA A 96 -5.43 6.64 15.77
N MET A 97 -5.01 5.52 15.15
CA MET A 97 -4.16 5.53 13.96
C MET A 97 -4.83 6.25 12.78
N GLY A 98 -6.12 5.99 12.53
CA GLY A 98 -6.91 6.67 11.50
C GLY A 98 -7.03 8.17 11.76
N GLN A 99 -7.40 8.55 12.99
CA GLN A 99 -7.48 9.94 13.42
C GLN A 99 -6.15 10.68 13.30
N TYR A 100 -5.04 10.00 13.61
CA TYR A 100 -3.70 10.56 13.47
C TYR A 100 -3.38 10.86 12.01
N ALA A 101 -3.66 9.93 11.09
CA ALA A 101 -3.45 10.13 9.65
C ALA A 101 -4.22 11.36 9.16
N GLU A 102 -5.51 11.49 9.55
CA GLU A 102 -6.36 12.63 9.19
C GLU A 102 -5.79 13.96 9.70
N ALA A 103 -5.28 13.98 10.93
CA ALA A 103 -4.66 15.17 11.51
C ALA A 103 -3.39 15.60 10.76
N GLN A 104 -2.70 14.67 10.08
CA GLN A 104 -1.56 14.97 9.20
C GLN A 104 -1.96 15.36 7.77
N GLY A 105 -3.27 15.32 7.44
CA GLY A 105 -3.79 15.67 6.12
C GLY A 105 -3.78 14.53 5.11
N ILE A 106 -3.70 13.29 5.57
CA ILE A 106 -3.83 12.07 4.74
C ILE A 106 -4.87 11.13 5.36
N ARG A 107 -5.24 10.05 4.67
CA ARG A 107 -6.09 8.99 5.22
C ARG A 107 -5.45 7.62 5.01
N ILE A 108 -5.88 6.64 5.78
CA ILE A 108 -5.57 5.25 5.47
C ILE A 108 -6.36 4.86 4.22
N GLY A 109 -5.67 4.25 3.27
CA GLY A 109 -6.24 3.75 2.03
C GLY A 109 -6.34 2.24 2.04
N ALA A 110 -5.75 1.54 1.07
CA ALA A 110 -5.84 0.09 1.02
C ALA A 110 -5.24 -0.61 2.26
N VAL A 111 -5.95 -1.63 2.78
CA VAL A 111 -5.45 -2.53 3.81
C VAL A 111 -4.97 -3.82 3.15
N ASN A 112 -3.73 -4.24 3.45
CA ASN A 112 -3.05 -5.39 2.83
C ASN A 112 -2.73 -6.44 3.91
N PRO A 113 -3.41 -7.61 3.90
CA PRO A 113 -3.06 -8.72 4.79
C PRO A 113 -1.72 -9.35 4.41
N ASN A 114 -0.88 -9.69 5.38
CA ASN A 114 0.33 -10.49 5.15
C ASN A 114 0.04 -11.96 5.41
N VAL A 115 -0.03 -12.73 4.32
CA VAL A 115 -0.20 -14.18 4.35
C VAL A 115 0.94 -14.89 3.63
N PHE A 116 2.16 -14.35 3.70
CA PHE A 116 3.29 -14.84 2.93
C PHE A 116 4.62 -14.90 3.68
N GLN A 117 4.75 -14.25 4.84
CA GLN A 117 6.04 -14.13 5.52
C GLN A 117 6.28 -15.16 6.64
N ASP A 118 5.21 -15.56 7.34
CA ASP A 118 5.34 -16.50 8.46
C ASP A 118 5.71 -17.91 7.99
N ASP A 119 6.46 -18.65 8.82
CA ASP A 119 7.02 -19.97 8.48
C ASP A 119 5.95 -21.00 8.08
N GLU A 120 4.75 -20.92 8.65
CA GLU A 120 3.60 -21.76 8.29
C GLU A 120 3.12 -21.55 6.86
N TYR A 121 3.31 -20.35 6.30
CA TYR A 121 2.96 -20.01 4.93
C TYR A 121 3.99 -20.48 3.90
N LYS A 122 5.04 -21.21 4.32
CA LYS A 122 6.08 -21.76 3.44
C LYS A 122 5.53 -22.55 2.24
N LEU A 123 4.38 -23.23 2.38
CA LEU A 123 3.73 -23.98 1.29
C LEU A 123 2.48 -23.28 0.72
N GLY A 124 2.31 -22.00 1.04
CA GLY A 124 1.17 -21.17 0.70
C GLY A 124 0.30 -20.83 1.92
N SER A 125 -0.73 -20.01 1.68
CA SER A 125 -1.73 -19.56 2.64
C SER A 125 -3.07 -20.26 2.38
N LEU A 126 -4.00 -19.64 1.64
CA LEU A 126 -5.26 -20.25 1.24
C LEU A 126 -5.07 -21.48 0.34
N GLY A 127 -3.95 -21.56 -0.39
CA GLY A 127 -3.58 -22.72 -1.19
C GLY A 127 -2.80 -23.78 -0.42
N ASN A 128 -2.51 -23.60 0.88
CA ASN A 128 -1.73 -24.55 1.68
C ASN A 128 -2.41 -25.93 1.75
N PRO A 129 -1.69 -27.07 1.68
CA PRO A 129 -2.29 -28.39 1.88
C PRO A 129 -2.89 -28.61 3.28
N ASP A 130 -2.41 -27.90 4.30
CA ASP A 130 -2.92 -27.95 5.67
C ASP A 130 -4.13 -27.02 5.84
N SER A 131 -5.27 -27.58 6.27
CA SER A 131 -6.49 -26.80 6.50
C SER A 131 -6.38 -25.82 7.67
N GLY A 132 -5.55 -26.12 8.68
CA GLY A 132 -5.34 -25.19 9.79
C GLY A 132 -4.60 -23.93 9.36
N VAL A 133 -3.69 -24.03 8.37
CA VAL A 133 -3.00 -22.85 7.81
C VAL A 133 -3.95 -22.04 6.91
N GLN A 134 -4.85 -22.70 6.19
CA GLN A 134 -5.90 -22.02 5.40
C GLN A 134 -6.81 -21.19 6.31
N GLU A 135 -7.29 -21.78 7.41
CA GLU A 135 -8.15 -21.12 8.40
C GLU A 135 -7.45 -19.90 9.02
N ARG A 136 -6.18 -20.04 9.42
CA ARG A 136 -5.40 -18.93 9.97
C ARG A 136 -5.19 -17.79 8.98
N ALA A 137 -4.93 -18.09 7.71
CA ALA A 137 -4.83 -17.07 6.68
C ALA A 137 -6.17 -16.34 6.48
N LEU A 138 -7.29 -17.09 6.47
CA LEU A 138 -8.62 -16.53 6.35
C LEU A 138 -8.96 -15.64 7.55
N ASP A 139 -8.69 -16.09 8.77
CA ASP A 139 -8.89 -15.32 10.00
C ASP A 139 -8.13 -14.00 9.96
N HIS A 140 -6.87 -14.00 9.51
CA HIS A 140 -6.08 -12.77 9.38
C HIS A 140 -6.62 -11.82 8.29
N ILE A 141 -7.12 -12.36 7.18
CA ILE A 141 -7.80 -11.56 6.15
C ILE A 141 -9.08 -10.92 6.73
N LEU A 142 -9.86 -11.67 7.49
CA LEU A 142 -11.06 -11.17 8.16
C LEU A 142 -10.74 -10.13 9.24
N GLU A 143 -9.66 -10.33 10.01
CA GLU A 143 -9.13 -9.32 10.93
C GLU A 143 -8.80 -8.00 10.19
N CYS A 144 -8.19 -8.08 9.01
CA CYS A 144 -7.94 -6.89 8.19
C CYS A 144 -9.25 -6.20 7.77
N CYS A 145 -10.32 -6.95 7.49
CA CYS A 145 -11.66 -6.38 7.24
C CYS A 145 -12.25 -5.69 8.49
N GLU A 146 -11.97 -6.18 9.70
CA GLU A 146 -12.33 -5.49 10.94
C GLU A 146 -11.53 -4.19 11.09
N ILE A 147 -10.23 -4.22 10.80
CA ILE A 147 -9.34 -3.05 10.84
C ILE A 147 -9.80 -2.00 9.84
N MET A 148 -10.18 -2.40 8.62
CA MET A 148 -10.71 -1.50 7.58
C MET A 148 -11.85 -0.62 8.10
N ARG A 149 -12.74 -1.18 8.93
CA ARG A 149 -13.84 -0.41 9.53
C ARG A 149 -13.38 0.65 10.53
N LYS A 150 -12.28 0.40 11.26
CA LYS A 150 -11.72 1.34 12.24
C LYS A 150 -10.96 2.50 11.59
N VAL A 151 -10.39 2.25 10.40
CA VAL A 151 -9.59 3.23 9.66
C VAL A 151 -10.33 3.85 8.48
N ASP A 152 -11.63 3.59 8.35
CA ASP A 152 -12.50 4.03 7.25
C ASP A 152 -11.96 3.69 5.84
N SER A 153 -11.45 2.47 5.69
CA SER A 153 -10.98 1.94 4.40
C SER A 153 -12.04 1.05 3.74
N ASP A 154 -12.23 1.20 2.44
CA ASP A 154 -13.11 0.40 1.59
C ASP A 154 -12.35 -0.51 0.61
N ILE A 155 -11.01 -0.54 0.68
CA ILE A 155 -10.15 -1.31 -0.23
C ILE A 155 -9.37 -2.37 0.55
N LEU A 156 -9.71 -3.63 0.35
CA LEU A 156 -8.87 -4.77 0.74
C LEU A 156 -8.01 -5.19 -0.45
N SER A 157 -6.69 -5.10 -0.31
CA SER A 157 -5.75 -5.50 -1.36
C SER A 157 -5.13 -6.85 -1.02
N LEU A 158 -5.44 -7.86 -1.83
CA LEU A 158 -5.01 -9.25 -1.61
C LEU A 158 -3.90 -9.62 -2.60
N TRP A 159 -2.74 -9.96 -2.05
CA TRP A 159 -1.64 -10.55 -2.79
C TRP A 159 -1.18 -11.84 -2.10
N PHE A 160 -0.96 -12.89 -2.89
CA PHE A 160 -0.64 -14.22 -2.38
C PHE A 160 0.70 -14.70 -2.97
N ALA A 161 1.57 -15.22 -2.10
CA ALA A 161 2.79 -15.92 -2.53
C ALA A 161 2.54 -17.40 -2.86
N ASP A 162 1.28 -17.84 -2.80
CA ASP A 162 0.83 -19.20 -3.05
C ASP A 162 1.27 -19.74 -4.42
N GLY A 163 2.07 -20.80 -4.40
CA GLY A 163 2.55 -21.42 -5.61
C GLY A 163 3.34 -22.70 -5.35
N THR A 164 4.05 -23.15 -6.38
CA THR A 164 4.92 -24.32 -6.33
C THR A 164 6.25 -23.98 -6.99
N ASN A 165 7.35 -24.40 -6.40
CA ASN A 165 8.70 -24.24 -6.96
C ASN A 165 9.16 -25.46 -7.78
N TYR A 166 8.49 -26.62 -7.63
CA TYR A 166 8.87 -27.85 -8.33
C TYR A 166 7.68 -28.56 -8.96
N ALA A 167 7.92 -29.21 -10.11
CA ALA A 167 6.93 -30.08 -10.73
C ALA A 167 6.57 -31.24 -9.79
N GLY A 168 5.27 -31.48 -9.60
CA GLY A 168 4.77 -32.53 -8.72
C GLY A 168 4.73 -32.17 -7.23
N GLN A 169 5.12 -30.95 -6.83
CA GLN A 169 5.07 -30.52 -5.43
C GLN A 169 3.65 -30.47 -4.85
N ASP A 170 2.66 -30.08 -5.66
CA ASP A 170 1.24 -30.04 -5.29
C ASP A 170 0.37 -30.12 -6.55
N SER A 171 -0.94 -30.32 -6.38
CA SER A 171 -1.92 -30.34 -7.46
C SER A 171 -2.49 -28.96 -7.73
N LEU A 172 -2.24 -28.40 -8.92
CA LEU A 172 -2.80 -27.11 -9.35
C LEU A 172 -4.34 -27.06 -9.24
N ARG A 173 -5.02 -28.16 -9.56
CA ARG A 173 -6.49 -28.27 -9.43
C ARG A 173 -6.92 -28.24 -7.97
N ALA A 174 -6.22 -28.97 -7.10
CA ALA A 174 -6.55 -28.97 -5.67
C ALA A 174 -6.31 -27.59 -5.05
N ARG A 175 -5.21 -26.91 -5.41
CA ARG A 175 -4.91 -25.55 -4.93
C ARG A 175 -6.00 -24.56 -5.32
N LYS A 176 -6.45 -24.55 -6.57
CA LYS A 176 -7.59 -23.74 -7.01
C LYS A 176 -8.83 -24.01 -6.15
N LEU A 177 -9.15 -25.28 -5.89
CA LEU A 177 -10.31 -25.65 -5.09
C LEU A 177 -10.19 -25.22 -3.61
N ARG A 178 -8.99 -25.05 -3.06
CA ARG A 178 -8.81 -24.53 -1.69
C ARG A 178 -9.12 -23.03 -1.61
N PHE A 179 -8.79 -22.27 -2.66
CA PHE A 179 -9.14 -20.84 -2.77
C PHE A 179 -10.65 -20.58 -2.97
N GLU A 180 -11.42 -21.59 -3.38
CA GLU A 180 -12.86 -21.48 -3.68
C GLU A 180 -13.75 -21.95 -2.51
N ARG A 181 -13.15 -22.29 -1.36
CA ARG A 181 -13.86 -22.71 -0.14
C ARG A 181 -14.03 -21.54 0.80
#